data_AF-A0AAD7FC18-F1
#
_entry.id   AF-A0AAD7FC18-F1
#
_cell.length_a   1.000
_cell.length_b   1.000
_cell.length_c   1.000
_cell.angle_alpha   90.00
_cell.angle_beta   90.00
_cell.angle_gamma   90.00
#
_symmetry.space_group_name_H-M   'P 1'
#
loop_
_entity.id
_entity.type
_entity.pdbx_description
1 polymer ?
#
loop_
_entity_poly.entity_id
_entity_poly.type
_entity_poly.pdbx_seq_one_letter_code
_entity_poly.pdbx_strand_id
1 'polypeptide(L)'
;MGNRRISSDLKERALILWQAGWAPEDIRYAFNVSPRSLYRWQQIFDEFGTVTKPRSLLRGRPRIVSLGVLTAAKEIFFHDPSVMLDELQWHLAIHHDVVISISALQATLVRAGLTRKVLQKFVTIDESSKDERTLARHYGRSLVGEPAIYHHQFVRDARYTLTAAMSVRGYIATRIVEGSMDAFQFFDFVTEDVGKLTCVVMGMPYVQRTTRSPPCWNRQLVLPQKWQRDGSGMQGTSGNIIVFDLKYKTSYSTV
;
A
#
# COMPACT_ATOMS: atom_id res chain seq x y z
N MET A 1 -1.58 -51.12 -21.77
CA MET A 1 -0.59 -50.03 -21.86
C MET A 1 -1.00 -48.91 -20.92
N GLY A 2 -0.18 -48.56 -19.94
CA GLY A 2 -0.44 -47.47 -18.98
C GLY A 2 -0.38 -46.09 -19.64
N ASN A 3 -0.92 -45.08 -18.96
CA ASN A 3 -0.97 -43.71 -19.45
C ASN A 3 0.46 -43.11 -19.46
N ARG A 4 1.13 -43.13 -20.62
CA ARG A 4 2.47 -42.56 -20.82
C ARG A 4 2.35 -41.14 -21.37
N ARG A 5 3.12 -40.20 -20.80
CA ARG A 5 3.24 -38.86 -21.38
C ARG A 5 4.13 -38.94 -22.62
N ILE A 6 3.52 -38.76 -23.80
CA ILE A 6 4.20 -38.72 -25.09
C ILE A 6 4.44 -37.24 -25.44
N SER A 7 5.67 -36.88 -25.80
CA SER A 7 6.06 -35.52 -26.18
C SER A 7 5.32 -35.05 -27.45
N SER A 8 5.19 -33.73 -27.65
CA SER A 8 4.58 -33.18 -28.87
C SER A 8 5.39 -33.51 -30.13
N ASP A 9 6.72 -33.39 -30.07
CA ASP A 9 7.64 -33.68 -31.18
C ASP A 9 7.50 -35.13 -31.71
N LEU A 10 7.36 -36.12 -30.82
CA LEU A 10 7.14 -37.51 -31.24
C LEU A 10 5.83 -37.68 -32.03
N LYS A 11 4.79 -36.93 -31.67
CA LYS A 11 3.51 -36.98 -32.36
C LYS A 11 3.59 -36.27 -33.71
N GLU A 12 4.30 -35.14 -33.78
CA GLU A 12 4.55 -34.40 -35.03
C GLU A 12 5.31 -35.27 -36.02
N ARG A 13 6.40 -35.92 -35.61
CA ARG A 13 7.16 -36.84 -36.47
C ARG A 13 6.33 -38.03 -36.96
N ALA A 14 5.50 -38.61 -36.09
CA ALA A 14 4.61 -39.71 -36.47
C ALA A 14 3.59 -39.29 -37.54
N LEU A 15 3.06 -38.07 -37.46
CA LEU A 15 2.13 -37.51 -38.45
C LEU A 15 2.84 -37.12 -39.76
N ILE A 16 4.05 -36.58 -39.69
CA ILE A 16 4.88 -36.29 -40.88
C ILE A 16 5.14 -37.58 -41.67
N LEU A 17 5.51 -38.67 -40.99
CA LEU A 17 5.73 -39.97 -41.64
C LEU A 17 4.43 -40.51 -42.26
N TRP A 18 3.30 -40.33 -41.58
CA TRP A 18 2.00 -40.70 -42.14
C TRP A 18 1.70 -39.91 -43.42
N GLN A 19 1.89 -38.58 -43.41
CA GLN A 19 1.68 -37.73 -44.59
C GLN A 19 2.64 -38.06 -45.74
N ALA A 20 3.85 -38.52 -45.43
CA ALA A 20 4.81 -39.02 -46.41
C ALA A 20 4.44 -40.39 -47.01
N GLY A 21 3.32 -40.99 -46.59
CA GLY A 21 2.77 -42.23 -47.15
C GLY A 21 3.24 -43.52 -46.48
N TRP A 22 3.87 -43.44 -45.30
CA TRP A 22 4.27 -44.63 -44.56
C TRP A 22 3.06 -45.38 -44.00
N ALA A 23 3.14 -46.71 -43.96
CA ALA A 23 2.08 -47.55 -43.43
C ALA A 23 1.88 -47.27 -41.92
N PRO A 24 0.63 -47.09 -41.44
CA PRO A 24 0.34 -46.87 -40.03
C PRO A 24 0.88 -47.98 -39.11
N GLU A 25 0.98 -49.21 -39.62
CA GLU A 25 1.55 -50.37 -38.94
C GLU A 25 3.02 -50.16 -38.58
N ASP A 26 3.82 -49.64 -39.52
CA ASP A 26 5.24 -49.38 -39.35
C ASP A 26 5.49 -48.23 -38.39
N ILE A 27 4.69 -47.16 -38.51
CA ILE A 27 4.74 -46.01 -37.59
C ILE A 27 4.40 -46.46 -36.16
N ARG A 28 3.37 -47.31 -36.00
CA ARG A 28 3.00 -47.85 -34.69
C ARG A 28 4.10 -48.70 -34.08
N TYR A 29 4.76 -49.52 -34.88
CA TYR A 29 5.87 -50.35 -34.45
C TYR A 29 7.08 -49.49 -34.03
N ALA A 30 7.48 -48.54 -34.88
CA ALA A 30 8.63 -47.66 -34.65
C ALA A 30 8.46 -46.76 -33.42
N PHE A 31 7.28 -46.17 -33.23
CA PHE A 31 7.01 -45.26 -32.11
C PHE A 31 6.44 -45.96 -30.87
N ASN A 32 6.17 -47.27 -30.95
CA ASN A 32 5.54 -48.08 -29.89
C ASN A 32 4.25 -47.44 -29.35
N VAL A 33 3.35 -47.07 -30.26
CA VAL A 33 2.08 -46.37 -29.97
C VAL A 33 0.87 -47.21 -30.32
N SER A 34 -0.22 -46.99 -29.59
CA SER A 34 -1.49 -47.66 -29.89
C SER A 34 -2.10 -47.11 -31.19
N PRO A 35 -2.84 -47.92 -31.97
CA PRO A 35 -3.52 -47.44 -33.17
C PRO A 35 -4.48 -46.30 -32.85
N ARG A 36 -5.25 -46.43 -31.77
CA ARG A 36 -6.19 -45.40 -31.30
C ARG A 36 -5.51 -44.06 -31.00
N SER A 37 -4.27 -44.08 -30.53
CA SER A 37 -3.51 -42.85 -30.27
C SER A 37 -3.13 -42.16 -31.58
N LEU A 38 -2.64 -42.92 -32.56
CA LEU A 38 -2.24 -42.40 -33.86
C LEU A 38 -3.44 -41.78 -34.60
N TYR A 39 -4.58 -42.50 -34.68
CA TYR A 39 -5.81 -41.95 -35.25
C TYR A 39 -6.33 -40.71 -34.51
N ARG A 40 -6.26 -40.70 -33.17
CA ARG A 40 -6.65 -39.51 -32.38
C ARG A 40 -5.76 -38.32 -32.68
N TRP A 41 -4.45 -38.51 -32.88
CA TRP A 41 -3.56 -37.40 -33.22
C TRP A 41 -3.83 -36.87 -34.61
N GLN A 42 -4.07 -37.75 -35.59
CA GLN A 42 -4.49 -37.37 -36.93
C GLN A 42 -5.79 -36.55 -36.88
N GLN A 43 -6.80 -37.04 -36.16
CA GLN A 43 -8.08 -36.33 -36.01
C GLN A 43 -7.91 -34.95 -35.36
N ILE A 44 -7.07 -34.83 -34.33
CA ILE A 44 -6.80 -33.52 -33.69
C ILE A 44 -6.06 -32.59 -34.66
N PHE A 45 -5.13 -33.13 -35.46
CA PHE A 45 -4.39 -32.36 -36.44
C PHE A 45 -5.30 -31.88 -37.59
N ASP A 46 -6.20 -32.74 -38.08
CA ASP A 46 -7.17 -32.39 -39.11
C ASP A 46 -8.17 -31.32 -38.60
N GLU A 47 -8.57 -31.38 -37.32
CA GLU A 47 -9.53 -30.44 -36.72
C GLU A 47 -8.90 -29.08 -36.33
N PHE A 48 -7.66 -29.07 -35.82
CA PHE A 48 -7.05 -27.88 -35.21
C PHE A 48 -5.72 -27.44 -35.84
N GLY A 49 -5.20 -28.15 -36.83
CA GLY A 49 -3.87 -27.89 -37.44
C GLY A 49 -2.70 -28.07 -36.48
N THR A 50 -2.93 -28.61 -35.27
CA THR A 50 -1.93 -28.78 -34.23
C THR A 50 -2.03 -30.17 -33.64
N VAL A 51 -0.91 -30.72 -33.17
CA VAL A 51 -0.87 -32.11 -32.68
C VAL A 51 -1.38 -32.24 -31.23
N THR A 52 -1.53 -31.10 -30.56
CA THR A 52 -2.13 -31.00 -29.22
C THR A 52 -3.42 -30.22 -29.29
N LYS A 53 -4.50 -30.81 -28.76
CA LYS A 53 -5.79 -30.13 -28.70
C LYS A 53 -5.63 -28.77 -27.99
N PRO A 54 -6.01 -27.65 -28.64
CA PRO A 54 -5.95 -26.34 -28.02
C PRO A 54 -6.83 -26.32 -26.76
N ARG A 55 -6.45 -25.47 -25.80
CA ARG A 55 -7.16 -25.40 -24.52
C ARG A 55 -8.60 -24.95 -24.79
N SER A 56 -9.57 -25.76 -24.37
CA SER A 56 -10.98 -25.36 -24.38
C SER A 56 -11.16 -24.06 -23.58
N LEU A 57 -11.78 -23.06 -24.18
CA LEU A 57 -12.03 -21.76 -23.53
C LEU A 57 -12.88 -21.91 -22.24
N LEU A 58 -13.77 -22.90 -22.23
CA LEU A 58 -14.65 -23.21 -21.10
C LEU A 58 -14.13 -24.46 -20.39
N ARG A 59 -13.22 -24.27 -19.43
CA ARG A 59 -12.73 -25.36 -18.58
C ARG A 59 -13.01 -25.07 -17.12
N GLY A 60 -13.67 -26.01 -16.45
CA GLY A 60 -13.91 -25.99 -15.01
C GLY A 60 -15.36 -25.65 -14.63
N ARG A 61 -15.61 -25.62 -13.32
CA ARG A 61 -16.91 -25.27 -12.74
C ARG A 61 -17.22 -23.79 -13.02
N PRO A 62 -18.46 -23.44 -13.41
CA PRO A 62 -18.89 -22.06 -13.54
C PRO A 62 -18.64 -21.30 -12.23
N ARG A 63 -18.23 -20.03 -12.33
CA ARG A 63 -17.96 -19.22 -11.16
C ARG A 63 -19.28 -18.80 -10.52
N ILE A 64 -19.31 -18.80 -9.19
CA ILE A 64 -20.45 -18.31 -8.38
C ILE A 64 -20.60 -16.79 -8.53
N VAL A 65 -19.48 -16.08 -8.70
CA VAL A 65 -19.48 -14.64 -8.93
C VAL A 65 -19.61 -14.35 -10.41
N SER A 66 -20.76 -13.83 -10.81
CA SER A 66 -20.98 -13.30 -12.16
C SER A 66 -20.31 -11.93 -12.33
N LEU A 67 -20.18 -11.48 -13.58
CA LEU A 67 -19.67 -10.14 -13.89
C LEU A 67 -20.53 -9.05 -13.23
N GLY A 68 -21.85 -9.24 -13.16
CA GLY A 68 -22.78 -8.29 -12.54
C GLY A 68 -22.50 -8.07 -11.05
N VAL A 69 -22.20 -9.15 -10.31
CA VAL A 69 -21.83 -9.07 -8.88
C VAL A 69 -20.52 -8.29 -8.68
N LEU A 70 -19.56 -8.45 -9.60
CA LEU A 70 -18.32 -7.67 -9.56
C LEU A 70 -18.54 -6.19 -9.85
N THR A 71 -19.46 -5.85 -10.77
CA THR A 71 -19.81 -4.46 -11.07
C THR A 71 -20.45 -3.80 -9.86
N ALA A 72 -21.41 -4.46 -9.20
CA ALA A 72 -22.04 -3.96 -7.98
C ALA A 72 -21.01 -3.77 -6.85
N ALA A 73 -20.12 -4.74 -6.65
CA ALA A 73 -19.05 -4.61 -5.65
C ALA A 73 -18.14 -3.39 -5.93
N LYS A 74 -17.82 -3.12 -7.20
CA LYS A 74 -17.05 -1.92 -7.58
C LYS A 74 -17.79 -0.63 -7.30
N GLU A 75 -19.09 -0.60 -7.56
CA GLU A 75 -19.94 0.57 -7.30
C GLU A 75 -20.04 0.88 -5.80
N ILE A 76 -20.21 -0.15 -4.97
CA ILE A 76 -20.21 -0.02 -3.50
C ILE A 76 -18.88 0.57 -3.03
N PHE A 77 -17.75 0.03 -3.50
CA PHE A 77 -16.43 0.55 -3.12
C PHE A 77 -16.15 1.95 -3.67
N PHE A 78 -16.79 2.34 -4.78
CA PHE A 78 -16.67 3.68 -5.32
C PHE A 78 -17.38 4.71 -4.42
N HIS A 79 -18.58 4.37 -3.92
CA HIS A 79 -19.33 5.24 -3.02
C HIS A 79 -18.79 5.24 -1.59
N ASP A 80 -18.48 4.07 -1.05
CA ASP A 80 -17.91 3.92 0.29
C ASP A 80 -16.68 2.99 0.28
N PRO A 81 -15.47 3.59 0.21
CA PRO A 81 -14.22 2.85 0.26
C PRO A 81 -13.89 2.21 1.63
N SER A 82 -14.67 2.51 2.68
CA SER A 82 -14.46 1.98 4.03
C SER A 82 -15.19 0.67 4.32
N VAL A 83 -16.05 0.24 3.38
CA VAL A 83 -16.85 -0.99 3.50
C VAL A 83 -15.95 -2.20 3.73
N MET A 84 -16.32 -2.99 4.73
CA MET A 84 -15.61 -4.20 5.12
C MET A 84 -16.10 -5.41 4.31
N LEU A 85 -15.33 -6.50 4.31
CA LEU A 85 -15.63 -7.67 3.47
C LEU A 85 -16.90 -8.41 3.91
N ASP A 86 -17.20 -8.40 5.21
CA ASP A 86 -18.43 -8.92 5.80
C ASP A 86 -19.63 -8.03 5.43
N GLU A 87 -19.50 -6.70 5.50
CA GLU A 87 -20.55 -5.77 5.04
C GLU A 87 -20.86 -5.93 3.55
N LEU A 88 -19.82 -6.08 2.72
CA LEU A 88 -19.98 -6.38 1.29
C LEU A 88 -20.65 -7.74 1.09
N GLN A 89 -20.28 -8.76 1.86
CA GLN A 89 -20.92 -10.07 1.82
C GLN A 89 -22.42 -9.97 2.13
N TRP A 90 -22.79 -9.22 3.18
CA TRP A 90 -24.18 -8.95 3.53
C TRP A 90 -24.93 -8.24 2.40
N HIS A 91 -24.33 -7.22 1.80
CA HIS A 91 -24.94 -6.50 0.71
C HIS A 91 -25.18 -7.39 -0.52
N LEU A 92 -24.20 -8.23 -0.89
CA LEU A 92 -24.33 -9.16 -2.00
C LEU A 92 -25.35 -10.27 -1.74
N ALA A 93 -25.48 -10.71 -0.49
CA ALA A 93 -26.48 -11.69 -0.10
C ALA A 93 -27.91 -11.12 -0.22
N ILE A 94 -28.12 -9.87 0.20
CA ILE A 94 -29.45 -9.23 0.22
C ILE A 94 -29.89 -8.76 -1.17
N HIS A 95 -28.99 -8.12 -1.93
CA HIS A 95 -29.35 -7.44 -3.18
C HIS A 95 -29.13 -8.28 -4.44
N HIS A 96 -28.32 -9.35 -4.35
CA HIS A 96 -27.97 -10.17 -5.50
C HIS A 96 -28.22 -11.67 -5.28
N ASP A 97 -28.81 -12.08 -4.15
CA ASP A 97 -29.06 -13.49 -3.77
C ASP A 97 -27.80 -14.38 -3.85
N VAL A 98 -26.64 -13.79 -3.59
CA VAL A 98 -25.34 -14.43 -3.77
C VAL A 98 -24.70 -14.69 -2.41
N VAL A 99 -24.81 -15.94 -1.95
CA VAL A 99 -24.17 -16.41 -0.72
C VAL A 99 -22.75 -16.88 -1.03
N ILE A 100 -21.76 -16.09 -0.61
CA ILE A 100 -20.33 -16.38 -0.82
C ILE A 100 -19.60 -16.29 0.52
N SER A 101 -18.67 -17.20 0.79
CA SER A 101 -17.76 -17.09 1.95
C SER A 101 -16.77 -15.92 1.79
N ILE A 102 -16.40 -15.24 2.88
CA ILE A 102 -15.45 -14.11 2.88
C ILE A 102 -14.15 -14.43 2.12
N SER A 103 -13.58 -15.63 2.29
CA SER A 103 -12.35 -16.05 1.60
C SER A 103 -12.51 -16.14 0.08
N ALA A 104 -13.63 -16.70 -0.39
CA ALA A 104 -13.97 -16.74 -1.81
C ALA A 104 -14.26 -15.35 -2.39
N LEU A 105 -14.89 -14.46 -1.62
CA LEU A 105 -15.08 -13.06 -1.99
C LEU A 105 -13.74 -12.35 -2.16
N GLN A 106 -12.83 -12.50 -1.18
CA GLN A 106 -11.48 -11.94 -1.25
C GLN A 106 -10.70 -12.46 -2.47
N ALA A 107 -10.68 -13.77 -2.69
CA ALA A 107 -10.01 -14.36 -3.86
C ALA A 107 -10.58 -13.83 -5.18
N THR A 108 -11.88 -13.59 -5.21
CA THR A 108 -12.56 -13.03 -6.39
C THR A 108 -12.18 -11.57 -6.62
N LEU A 109 -12.17 -10.74 -5.58
CA LEU A 109 -11.76 -9.33 -5.64
C LEU A 109 -10.29 -9.19 -6.08
N VAL A 110 -9.39 -9.98 -5.47
CA VAL A 110 -7.96 -10.01 -5.84
C VAL A 110 -7.79 -10.37 -7.31
N ARG A 111 -8.52 -11.38 -7.79
CA ARG A 111 -8.47 -11.80 -9.20
C ARG A 111 -9.07 -10.77 -10.15
N ALA A 112 -10.01 -9.95 -9.67
CA ALA A 112 -10.56 -8.82 -10.41
C ALA A 112 -9.64 -7.57 -10.39
N GLY A 113 -8.46 -7.67 -9.76
CA GLY A 113 -7.50 -6.57 -9.64
C GLY A 113 -7.85 -5.56 -8.55
N LEU A 114 -8.84 -5.84 -7.70
CA LEU A 114 -9.23 -4.97 -6.59
C LEU A 114 -8.40 -5.31 -5.36
N THR A 115 -7.52 -4.39 -4.98
CA THR A 115 -6.70 -4.50 -3.77
C THR A 115 -7.01 -3.36 -2.81
N ARG A 116 -7.10 -3.68 -1.52
CA ARG A 116 -7.28 -2.69 -0.45
C ARG A 116 -5.94 -2.00 -0.20
N LYS A 117 -5.88 -0.69 -0.45
CA LYS A 117 -4.74 0.15 -0.06
C LYS A 117 -5.15 1.04 1.11
N VAL A 118 -4.36 0.98 2.18
CA VAL A 118 -4.51 1.92 3.30
C VAL A 118 -3.66 3.14 2.96
N LEU A 119 -4.32 4.28 2.68
CA LEU A 119 -3.63 5.54 2.46
C LEU A 119 -3.40 6.22 3.81
N GLN A 120 -2.18 6.13 4.34
CA GLN A 120 -1.77 6.91 5.51
C GLN A 120 -1.27 8.27 5.04
N LYS A 121 -1.87 9.34 5.55
CA LYS A 121 -1.34 10.70 5.36
C LYS A 121 -0.61 11.07 6.64
N PHE A 122 0.70 11.19 6.54
CA PHE A 122 1.53 11.64 7.66
C PHE A 122 1.70 13.15 7.60
N VAL A 123 1.60 13.77 8.78
CA VAL A 123 2.02 15.15 9.00
C VAL A 123 3.19 15.09 9.97
N THR A 124 4.31 15.65 9.55
CA THR A 124 5.53 15.75 10.36
C THR A 124 5.60 17.15 10.95
N ILE A 125 5.78 17.24 12.26
CA ILE A 125 5.95 18.52 12.95
C ILE A 125 7.38 18.57 13.49
N ASP A 126 8.04 19.70 13.26
CA ASP A 126 9.38 19.95 13.78
C ASP A 126 9.55 21.38 14.30
N GLU A 127 10.49 21.55 15.23
CA GLU A 127 10.84 22.81 15.90
C GLU A 127 12.24 23.25 15.50
N SER A 128 12.37 24.50 15.06
CA SER A 128 13.64 25.15 14.75
C SER A 128 13.76 26.46 15.51
N SER A 129 14.83 26.64 16.28
CA SER A 129 15.07 27.91 16.97
C SER A 129 16.09 28.76 16.23
N LYS A 130 15.73 30.03 15.97
CA LYS A 130 16.62 31.06 15.45
C LYS A 130 16.95 32.04 16.58
N ASP A 131 18.24 32.23 16.83
CA ASP A 131 18.76 33.31 17.69
C ASP A 131 19.47 34.31 16.76
N GLU A 132 19.54 35.59 17.12
CA GLU A 132 20.29 36.61 16.35
C GLU A 132 21.80 36.50 16.56
N ARG A 133 22.29 35.31 16.92
CA ARG A 133 23.71 35.01 16.88
C ARG A 133 24.20 35.25 15.46
N THR A 134 24.95 36.33 15.30
CA THR A 134 25.68 36.61 14.07
C THR A 134 26.44 35.35 13.67
N LEU A 135 26.44 35.04 12.37
CA LEU A 135 27.06 33.85 11.75
C LEU A 135 28.60 33.89 11.87
N ALA A 136 29.11 34.03 13.08
CA ALA A 136 30.53 33.96 13.38
C ALA A 136 31.00 32.52 13.15
N ARG A 137 32.10 32.38 12.41
CA ARG A 137 32.71 31.08 12.18
C ARG A 137 33.30 30.58 13.50
N HIS A 138 33.01 29.32 13.84
CA HIS A 138 33.66 28.64 14.98
C HIS A 138 35.18 28.51 14.81
N TYR A 139 35.66 28.47 13.56
CA TYR A 139 37.08 28.38 13.24
C TYR A 139 37.53 29.61 12.43
N GLY A 140 38.45 30.38 13.02
CA GLY A 140 39.11 31.50 12.36
C GLY A 140 40.22 31.03 11.41
N ARG A 141 40.61 31.88 10.46
CA ARG A 141 41.78 31.66 9.60
C ARG A 141 42.79 32.77 9.87
N SER A 142 44.05 32.41 10.08
CA SER A 142 45.19 33.30 10.22
C SER A 142 46.41 32.69 9.55
N LEU A 143 47.49 33.47 9.43
CA LEU A 143 48.79 32.96 9.00
C LEU A 143 49.33 31.96 10.02
N VAL A 144 50.20 31.07 9.57
CA VAL A 144 50.79 30.03 10.42
C VAL A 144 51.61 30.70 11.53
N GLY A 145 51.22 30.43 12.78
CA GLY A 145 51.85 31.00 13.97
C GLY A 145 51.17 32.25 14.53
N GLU A 146 50.16 32.79 13.84
CA GLU A 146 49.41 33.96 14.31
C GLU A 146 48.05 33.59 14.90
N PRO A 147 47.62 34.24 15.99
CA PRO A 147 46.27 34.04 16.53
C PRO A 147 45.22 34.68 15.59
N ALA A 148 44.20 33.92 15.21
CA ALA A 148 43.03 34.46 14.52
C ALA A 148 42.13 35.19 15.54
N ILE A 149 42.32 36.50 15.68
CA ILE A 149 41.52 37.32 16.60
C ILE A 149 40.30 37.86 15.84
N TYR A 150 39.11 37.56 16.35
CA TYR A 150 37.86 38.09 15.84
C TYR A 150 37.10 38.80 16.96
N HIS A 151 36.85 40.10 16.77
CA HIS A 151 36.01 40.87 17.67
C HIS A 151 34.61 40.93 17.09
N HIS A 152 33.63 40.47 17.86
CA HIS A 152 32.22 40.65 17.52
C HIS A 152 31.48 41.24 18.70
N GLN A 153 30.45 42.03 18.42
CA GLN A 153 29.51 42.46 19.45
C GLN A 153 28.71 41.24 19.91
N PHE A 154 28.80 40.92 21.21
CA PHE A 154 28.01 39.86 21.81
C PHE A 154 26.63 40.41 22.17
N VAL A 155 25.71 40.37 21.21
CA VAL A 155 24.31 40.75 21.42
C VAL A 155 23.52 39.48 21.75
N ARG A 156 22.82 39.48 22.88
CA ARG A 156 21.78 38.49 23.20
C ARG A 156 20.44 39.14 22.90
N ASP A 157 20.02 39.08 21.64
CA ASP A 157 18.71 39.57 21.24
C ASP A 157 17.64 38.50 21.49
N ALA A 158 16.38 38.82 21.18
CA ALA A 158 15.25 37.91 21.28
C ALA A 158 15.49 36.64 20.46
N ARG A 159 15.37 35.48 21.12
CA ARG A 159 15.35 34.16 20.45
C ARG A 159 13.95 33.92 19.91
N TYR A 160 13.84 33.34 18.73
CA TYR A 160 12.56 32.90 18.17
C TYR A 160 12.56 31.39 17.96
N THR A 161 11.49 30.74 18.34
CA THR A 161 11.20 29.35 17.99
C THR A 161 10.17 29.34 16.85
N LEU A 162 10.51 28.68 15.76
CA LEU A 162 9.65 28.37 14.62
C LEU A 162 9.22 26.92 14.71
N THR A 163 7.91 26.67 14.66
CA THR A 163 7.35 25.32 14.57
C THR A 163 6.58 25.20 13.28
N ALA A 164 6.87 24.14 12.52
CA ALA A 164 6.29 23.92 11.22
C ALA A 164 5.70 22.51 11.13
N ALA A 165 4.46 22.43 10.66
CA ALA A 165 3.81 21.19 10.29
C ALA A 165 3.88 21.03 8.77
N MET A 166 4.44 19.92 8.31
CA MET A 166 4.68 19.64 6.89
C MET A 166 4.03 18.33 6.48
N SER A 167 3.57 18.29 5.23
CA SER A 167 3.18 17.07 4.54
C SER A 167 4.00 16.92 3.26
N VAL A 168 3.80 15.82 2.54
CA VAL A 168 4.41 15.55 1.22
C VAL A 168 4.13 16.67 0.21
N ARG A 169 3.04 17.44 0.40
CA ARG A 169 2.65 18.56 -0.45
C ARG A 169 3.24 19.92 -0.04
N GLY A 170 4.01 19.98 1.04
CA GLY A 170 4.60 21.21 1.58
C GLY A 170 4.11 21.56 2.98
N TYR A 171 4.27 22.83 3.36
CA TYR A 171 3.88 23.35 4.68
C TYR A 171 2.35 23.39 4.82
N ILE A 172 1.85 22.82 5.92
CA ILE A 172 0.44 22.90 6.31
C ILE A 172 0.22 24.10 7.21
N ALA A 173 1.05 24.25 8.25
CA ALA A 173 0.95 25.32 9.23
C ALA A 173 2.33 25.71 9.74
N THR A 174 2.51 26.97 10.10
CA THR A 174 3.72 27.51 10.72
C THR A 174 3.35 28.46 11.85
N ARG A 175 4.10 28.40 12.95
CA ARG A 175 3.94 29.29 14.10
C ARG A 175 5.30 29.77 14.57
N ILE A 176 5.41 31.06 14.85
CA ILE A 176 6.63 31.70 15.37
C ILE A 176 6.31 32.23 16.76
N VAL A 177 7.14 31.87 17.73
CA VAL A 177 7.03 32.31 19.13
C VAL A 177 8.35 32.94 19.54
N GLU A 178 8.29 34.07 20.25
CA GLU A 178 9.46 34.65 20.91
C GLU A 178 9.79 33.85 22.18
N GLY A 179 11.04 33.42 22.32
CA GLY A 179 11.51 32.53 23.37
C GLY A 179 11.41 31.05 23.00
N SER A 180 11.24 30.20 24.01
CA SER A 180 11.04 28.75 23.85
C SER A 180 9.57 28.41 23.73
N MET A 181 9.22 27.45 22.88
CA MET A 181 7.87 26.91 22.82
C MET A 181 7.58 26.04 24.05
N ASP A 182 6.48 26.33 24.76
CA ASP A 182 6.00 25.48 25.85
C ASP A 182 5.04 24.38 25.36
N ALA A 183 4.74 23.41 26.22
CA ALA A 183 3.87 22.29 25.88
C ALA A 183 2.42 22.72 25.55
N PHE A 184 1.93 23.81 26.14
CA PHE A 184 0.59 24.33 25.93
C PHE A 184 0.48 25.02 24.57
N GLN A 185 1.46 25.85 24.23
CA GLN A 185 1.61 26.51 22.93
C GLN A 185 1.78 25.49 21.81
N PHE A 186 2.51 24.40 22.06
CA PHE A 186 2.63 23.29 21.10
C PHE A 186 1.31 22.55 20.92
N PHE A 187 0.61 22.24 22.01
CA PHE A 187 -0.70 21.59 21.94
C PHE A 187 -1.70 22.46 21.16
N ASP A 188 -1.74 23.76 21.47
CA ASP A 188 -2.58 24.74 20.78
C ASP A 188 -2.24 24.83 19.29
N PHE A 189 -0.96 24.82 18.91
CA PHE A 189 -0.55 24.74 17.50
C PHE A 189 -1.09 23.49 16.80
N VAL A 190 -1.05 22.34 17.46
CA VAL A 190 -1.56 21.09 16.91
C VAL A 190 -3.08 21.13 16.74
N THR A 191 -3.82 21.64 17.73
CA THR A 191 -5.29 21.64 17.68
C THR A 191 -5.84 22.72 16.76
N GLU A 192 -5.31 23.93 16.86
CA GLU A 192 -5.85 25.11 16.19
C GLU A 192 -5.31 25.25 14.77
N ASP A 193 -3.99 25.13 14.59
CA ASP A 193 -3.38 25.39 13.28
C ASP A 193 -3.37 24.13 12.42
N VAL A 194 -2.93 22.99 12.96
CA VAL A 194 -2.87 21.72 12.21
C VAL A 194 -4.25 21.05 12.12
N GLY A 195 -4.99 20.99 13.23
CA GLY A 195 -6.28 20.32 13.34
C GLY A 195 -7.40 20.97 12.51
N LYS A 196 -7.46 22.30 12.45
CA LYS A 196 -8.47 23.02 11.66
C LYS A 196 -8.20 22.94 10.15
N LEU A 197 -6.95 23.12 9.72
CA LEU A 197 -6.60 23.07 8.29
C LEU A 197 -6.76 21.68 7.69
N THR A 198 -6.49 20.62 8.47
CA THR A 198 -6.73 19.25 8.02
C THR A 198 -8.22 18.91 7.87
N CYS A 199 -9.10 19.48 8.71
CA CYS A 199 -10.56 19.33 8.54
C CYS A 199 -11.11 20.09 7.31
N VAL A 200 -10.62 21.31 7.06
CA VAL A 200 -11.11 22.17 5.97
C VAL A 200 -10.64 21.70 4.59
N VAL A 201 -9.37 21.31 4.45
CA VAL A 201 -8.80 20.89 3.14
C VAL A 201 -9.32 19.50 2.71
N MET A 202 -9.85 18.70 3.64
CA MET A 202 -10.29 17.32 3.40
C MET A 202 -11.81 17.13 3.40
N GLY A 203 -12.59 18.21 3.55
CA GLY A 203 -14.04 18.20 3.36
C GLY A 203 -14.82 17.26 4.28
N MET A 204 -14.50 17.21 5.58
CA MET A 204 -15.33 16.51 6.57
C MET A 204 -15.53 17.33 7.86
N PRO A 205 -16.74 17.31 8.47
CA PRO A 205 -16.95 17.89 9.78
C PRO A 205 -16.16 17.09 10.83
N TYR A 206 -15.56 17.81 11.77
CA TYR A 206 -15.00 17.24 12.99
C TYR A 206 -16.13 16.56 13.80
N VAL A 207 -16.35 15.27 13.57
CA VAL A 207 -17.32 14.48 14.34
C VAL A 207 -16.62 14.02 15.61
N GLN A 208 -16.90 14.67 16.73
CA GLN A 208 -16.69 14.07 18.05
C GLN A 208 -17.56 12.82 18.12
N ARG A 209 -16.99 11.64 17.85
CA ARG A 209 -17.69 10.37 18.09
C ARG A 209 -17.81 10.19 19.60
N THR A 210 -18.95 10.60 20.15
CA THR A 210 -19.43 10.16 21.45
C THR A 210 -19.61 8.65 21.43
N THR A 211 -18.68 7.96 22.07
CA THR A 211 -18.83 6.70 22.82
C THR A 211 -20.16 5.94 22.68
N ARG A 212 -20.13 4.81 21.95
CA ARG A 212 -20.86 3.59 22.36
C ARG A 212 -20.02 2.35 22.10
N SER A 213 -19.48 1.83 23.21
CA SER A 213 -18.84 0.52 23.43
C SER A 213 -17.43 0.29 22.85
N PRO A 214 -16.51 -0.27 23.67
CA PRO A 214 -15.08 -0.28 23.36
C PRO A 214 -14.72 -1.47 22.46
N PRO A 215 -13.97 -1.28 21.35
CA PRO A 215 -13.10 -2.35 20.91
C PRO A 215 -11.97 -2.42 21.94
N CYS A 216 -11.85 -3.57 22.56
CA CYS A 216 -10.77 -4.00 23.43
C CYS A 216 -9.40 -3.78 22.74
N TRP A 217 -8.84 -2.59 22.91
CA TRP A 217 -7.46 -2.27 22.60
C TRP A 217 -6.70 -2.14 23.92
N ASN A 218 -6.29 -3.28 24.47
CA ASN A 218 -5.08 -3.34 25.29
C ASN A 218 -3.89 -3.11 24.35
N ARG A 219 -3.63 -1.85 24.03
CA ARG A 219 -2.31 -1.39 23.62
C ARG A 219 -2.18 0.03 24.12
N GLN A 220 -1.56 0.13 25.30
CA GLN A 220 -1.23 1.38 25.98
C GLN A 220 -0.80 2.44 24.96
N LEU A 221 -1.41 3.62 25.07
CA LEU A 221 -0.73 4.87 24.77
C LEU A 221 0.56 4.86 25.61
N VAL A 222 1.66 4.39 25.03
CA VAL A 222 2.98 4.59 25.61
C VAL A 222 3.31 6.05 25.31
N LEU A 223 2.87 6.94 26.20
CA LEU A 223 3.59 8.19 26.41
C LEU A 223 5.05 7.82 26.68
N PRO A 224 6.03 8.41 25.99
CA PRO A 224 7.43 8.20 26.33
C PRO A 224 7.60 8.50 27.83
N GLN A 225 8.06 7.52 28.60
CA GLN A 225 8.19 7.54 30.06
C GLN A 225 9.22 8.57 30.60
N LYS A 226 9.67 9.53 29.77
CA LYS A 226 10.82 10.40 30.05
C LYS A 226 10.50 11.74 30.72
N TRP A 227 9.30 11.90 31.28
CA TRP A 227 8.89 13.13 31.98
C TRP A 227 8.65 12.91 33.49
N GLN A 228 9.51 12.14 34.15
CA GLN A 228 9.68 12.25 35.60
C GLN A 228 10.77 13.28 35.88
N ARG A 229 10.41 14.31 36.66
CA ARG A 229 11.30 15.37 37.15
C ARG A 229 12.48 14.76 37.90
N ASP A 230 13.69 14.97 37.40
CA ASP A 230 14.88 15.07 38.22
C ASP A 230 15.58 16.40 37.92
N GLY A 231 15.76 17.18 38.98
CA GLY A 231 16.37 18.49 38.94
C GLY A 231 17.86 18.39 38.65
N SER A 232 18.23 18.49 37.38
CA SER A 232 19.56 18.95 36.97
C SER A 232 19.49 19.33 35.50
N GLY A 233 19.85 20.57 35.19
CA GLY A 233 19.73 21.14 33.85
C GLY A 233 20.41 20.28 32.78
N MET A 234 19.81 20.23 31.60
CA MET A 234 20.45 19.69 30.41
C MET A 234 20.22 20.59 29.21
N GLN A 235 21.35 21.11 28.71
CA GLN A 235 21.54 21.46 27.32
C GLN A 235 21.39 20.17 26.49
N GLY A 236 20.51 20.19 25.50
CA GLY A 236 20.29 19.04 24.63
C GLY A 236 19.42 19.42 23.45
N THR A 237 20.05 19.78 22.34
CA THR A 237 19.43 19.84 21.02
C THR A 237 19.01 18.44 20.61
N SER A 238 17.73 18.11 20.75
CA SER A 238 17.12 16.98 20.07
C SER A 238 15.82 17.47 19.45
N GLY A 239 15.84 17.71 18.13
CA GLY A 239 14.63 17.91 17.35
C GLY A 239 13.74 16.68 17.53
N ASN A 240 12.65 16.85 18.28
CA ASN A 240 11.67 15.81 18.48
C ASN A 240 10.73 15.85 17.27
N ILE A 241 11.05 15.07 16.23
CA ILE A 241 10.13 14.85 15.12
C ILE A 241 8.94 14.06 15.67
N ILE A 242 7.79 14.71 15.79
CA ILE A 242 6.53 14.04 16.13
C ILE A 242 5.81 13.73 14.83
N VAL A 243 5.71 12.43 14.53
CA VAL A 243 4.96 11.93 13.37
C VAL A 243 3.53 11.65 13.81
N PHE A 244 2.58 12.42 13.28
CA PHE A 244 1.16 12.12 13.46
C PHE A 244 0.69 11.20 12.33
N ASP A 245 0.28 9.98 12.69
CA ASP A 245 -0.40 9.04 11.78
C ASP A 245 -1.89 9.39 11.75
N LEU A 246 -2.27 10.27 10.83
CA LEU A 246 -3.67 10.49 10.53
C LEU A 246 -4.13 9.40 9.56
N LYS A 247 -4.63 8.29 10.13
CA LYS A 247 -5.23 7.20 9.35
C LYS A 247 -6.52 7.70 8.71
N TYR A 248 -6.50 7.87 7.39
CA TYR A 248 -7.71 8.17 6.60
C TYR A 248 -8.00 7.08 5.58
N LYS A 249 -9.25 7.11 5.10
CA LYS A 249 -9.94 6.19 4.16
C LYS A 249 -9.03 5.20 3.43
N THR A 250 -9.32 3.91 3.65
CA THR A 250 -8.95 2.83 2.74
C THR A 250 -9.51 3.13 1.36
N SER A 251 -8.73 2.94 0.31
CA SER A 251 -9.24 2.99 -1.06
C SER A 251 -8.99 1.65 -1.74
N TYR A 252 -9.97 1.22 -2.52
CA TYR A 252 -9.81 0.10 -3.44
C TYR A 252 -9.37 0.67 -4.78
N SER A 253 -8.16 0.32 -5.23
CA SER A 253 -7.67 0.69 -6.56
C SER A 253 -7.59 -0.55 -7.44
N THR A 254 -8.01 -0.43 -8.70
CA THR A 254 -7.64 -1.37 -9.75
C THR A 254 -6.13 -1.29 -9.98
N VAL A 255 -5.46 -2.45 -10.00
CA VAL A 255 -4.06 -2.58 -10.41
C VAL A 255 -3.92 -2.31 -11.91
#